data_AF-A0A926QUL5-F1
#
_entry.id   AF-A0A926QUL5-F1
#
_cell.length_a   1.000
_cell.length_b   1.000
_cell.length_c   1.000
_cell.angle_alpha   90.00
_cell.angle_beta   90.00
_cell.angle_gamma   90.00
#
_symmetry.space_group_name_H-M   'P 1'
#
loop_
_entity.id
_entity.type
_entity.pdbx_description
1 polymer ?
#
loop_
_entity_poly.entity_id
_entity_poly.type
_entity_poly.pdbx_seq_one_letter_code
_entity_poly.pdbx_strand_id
1 'polypeptide(L)'
;MTDSLPHQAGLPDRPGRPAEDRRHMIRRRTLTLIIIVLLIGVPAGYLVISANQSRDSGRDKEAKYAATGLTRGWPSKLQRRIYEVPVPIPSEEVAYYETNNWKTSRLYVQFETTAAGLDAFLAGVGVGRDDLKRDKIAISDRDQRVTGWDLGGPGPWWGLVHEQKNPAPTRDIVVDMNDPDYPMVYVVSRTVP
;
A
#
# COMPACT_ATOMS: atom_id res chain seq x y z
N MET A 1 71.10 21.51 67.53
CA MET A 1 70.89 20.25 68.28
C MET A 1 69.50 19.75 67.93
N THR A 2 69.45 18.54 67.40
CA THR A 2 68.27 17.76 67.00
C THR A 2 67.57 17.17 68.23
N ASP A 3 66.24 17.21 68.29
CA ASP A 3 65.42 16.30 69.12
C ASP A 3 64.04 16.16 68.45
N SER A 4 63.72 15.02 67.83
CA SER A 4 63.16 13.78 68.42
C SER A 4 61.63 13.80 68.44
N LEU A 5 61.02 13.30 67.36
CA LEU A 5 59.59 12.97 67.27
C LEU A 5 59.26 11.76 68.17
N PRO A 6 58.17 11.78 68.97
CA PRO A 6 57.70 10.59 69.65
C PRO A 6 56.80 9.73 68.76
N HIS A 7 56.74 8.47 69.18
CA HIS A 7 56.33 7.27 68.50
C HIS A 7 54.79 7.08 68.39
N GLN A 8 54.39 6.25 67.42
CA GLN A 8 53.03 5.82 67.03
C GLN A 8 52.12 5.28 68.15
N ALA A 9 50.79 5.41 67.96
CA ALA A 9 49.81 4.43 68.40
C ALA A 9 48.89 4.04 67.22
N GLY A 10 48.86 2.76 66.87
CA GLY A 10 48.12 2.20 65.74
C GLY A 10 46.64 1.95 66.03
N LEU A 11 45.80 2.11 65.01
CA LEU A 11 44.40 1.66 65.00
C LEU A 11 44.31 0.17 64.64
N PRO A 12 43.34 -0.58 65.20
CA PRO A 12 43.25 -2.03 65.02
C PRO A 12 42.73 -2.42 63.65
N ASP A 13 43.20 -3.59 63.19
CA ASP A 13 42.84 -4.26 61.94
C ASP A 13 41.32 -4.37 61.74
N ARG A 14 40.85 -3.93 60.56
CA ARG A 14 39.54 -4.35 60.04
C ARG A 14 39.71 -5.70 59.33
N PRO A 15 38.85 -6.69 59.59
CA PRO A 15 38.94 -7.98 58.94
C PRO A 15 38.75 -7.83 57.42
N GLY A 16 39.72 -8.33 56.66
CA GLY A 16 39.72 -8.30 55.20
C GLY A 16 38.48 -8.99 54.64
N ARG A 17 37.71 -8.28 53.80
CA ARG A 17 36.76 -8.93 52.90
C ARG A 17 37.54 -9.84 51.96
N PRO A 18 37.10 -11.08 51.72
CA PRO A 18 37.78 -11.95 50.76
C PRO A 18 37.77 -11.26 49.39
N ALA A 19 38.93 -11.25 48.72
CA ALA A 19 39.06 -10.70 47.38
C ALA A 19 38.08 -11.43 46.46
N GLU A 20 37.10 -10.70 45.94
CA GLU A 20 36.10 -11.26 45.03
C GLU A 20 36.83 -11.80 43.79
N ASP A 21 36.64 -13.09 43.54
CA ASP A 21 37.35 -13.84 42.50
C ASP A 21 37.21 -13.12 41.15
N ARG A 22 38.33 -12.87 40.47
CA ARG A 22 38.42 -12.02 39.27
C ARG A 22 37.47 -12.52 38.15
N ARG A 23 37.13 -13.81 38.17
CA ARG A 23 36.11 -14.43 37.29
C ARG A 23 34.68 -13.93 37.53
N HIS A 24 34.29 -13.64 38.76
CA HIS A 24 32.95 -13.14 39.09
C HIS A 24 32.74 -11.69 38.64
N MET A 25 33.77 -10.84 38.70
CA MET A 25 33.71 -9.47 38.17
C MET A 25 33.55 -9.44 36.65
N ILE A 26 34.27 -10.29 35.92
CA ILE A 26 34.16 -10.40 34.46
C ILE A 26 32.77 -10.91 34.08
N ARG A 27 32.26 -11.95 34.75
CA ARG A 27 30.90 -12.48 34.50
C ARG A 27 29.81 -11.43 34.73
N ARG A 28 29.87 -10.65 35.82
CA ARG A 28 28.91 -9.56 36.06
C ARG A 28 28.97 -8.49 34.97
N ARG A 29 30.18 -8.08 34.56
CA ARG A 29 30.36 -7.06 33.51
C ARG A 29 29.82 -7.52 32.16
N THR A 30 30.07 -8.77 31.77
CA THR A 30 29.53 -9.32 30.52
C THR A 30 28.01 -9.42 30.57
N LEU A 31 27.43 -9.84 31.70
CA LEU A 31 25.98 -9.92 31.88
C LEU A 31 25.33 -8.52 31.79
N THR A 32 25.91 -7.52 32.44
CA THR A 32 25.43 -6.14 32.36
C THR A 32 25.48 -5.59 30.94
N LEU A 33 26.56 -5.86 30.19
CA LEU A 33 26.67 -5.46 28.79
C LEU A 33 25.59 -6.12 27.91
N ILE A 34 25.35 -7.42 28.10
CA ILE A 34 24.27 -8.13 27.38
C ILE A 34 22.91 -7.51 27.70
N ILE A 35 22.63 -7.21 28.97
CA ILE A 35 21.37 -6.60 29.40
C ILE A 35 21.19 -5.21 28.78
N ILE A 36 22.25 -4.38 28.75
CA ILE A 36 22.21 -3.04 28.13
C ILE A 36 21.92 -3.16 26.63
N VAL A 37 22.60 -4.07 25.93
CA VAL A 37 22.35 -4.32 24.50
C VAL A 37 20.92 -4.81 24.27
N LEU A 38 20.37 -5.66 25.15
CA LEU A 38 18.99 -6.13 25.03
C LEU A 38 17.99 -4.99 25.28
N LEU A 39 18.19 -4.21 26.34
CA LEU A 39 17.27 -3.13 26.75
C LEU A 39 17.26 -1.95 25.79
N ILE A 40 18.34 -1.68 25.07
CA ILE A 40 18.41 -0.59 24.09
C ILE A 40 18.14 -1.12 22.67
N GLY A 41 18.72 -2.27 22.32
CA GLY A 41 18.60 -2.87 20.99
C GLY A 41 17.20 -3.36 20.64
N VAL A 42 16.46 -3.92 21.61
CA VAL A 42 15.10 -4.42 21.36
C VAL A 42 14.10 -3.27 21.10
N PRO A 43 14.01 -2.21 21.94
CA PRO A 43 13.12 -1.08 21.63
C PRO A 43 13.57 -0.30 20.39
N ALA A 44 14.88 -0.09 20.17
CA ALA A 44 15.37 0.58 18.98
C ALA A 44 15.09 -0.23 17.70
N GLY A 45 15.20 -1.56 17.75
CA GLY A 45 14.83 -2.44 16.63
C GLY A 45 13.33 -2.44 16.33
N TYR A 46 12.48 -2.38 17.36
CA TYR A 46 11.03 -2.33 17.18
C TYR A 46 10.56 -1.01 16.53
N LEU A 47 11.22 0.12 16.83
CA LEU A 47 10.89 1.42 16.24
C LEU A 47 11.24 1.51 14.75
N VAL A 48 12.24 0.77 14.26
CA VAL A 48 12.62 0.77 12.83
C VAL A 48 11.62 -0.02 11.98
N ILE A 49 10.97 -1.05 12.54
CA ILE A 49 10.06 -1.93 11.80
C ILE A 49 8.66 -1.29 11.63
N SER A 50 8.16 -0.55 12.63
CA SER A 50 6.79 -0.02 12.59
C SER A 50 6.62 1.26 11.77
N ALA A 51 7.66 2.09 11.63
CA ALA A 51 7.58 3.33 10.86
C ALA A 51 7.72 3.12 9.35
N ASN A 52 8.36 2.03 8.90
CA ASN A 52 8.65 1.79 7.49
C ASN A 52 7.49 1.12 6.74
N GLN A 53 6.67 0.32 7.41
CA GLN A 53 5.60 -0.45 6.75
C GLN A 53 4.42 0.43 6.26
N SER A 54 4.15 1.56 6.92
CA SER A 54 3.01 2.43 6.58
C SER A 54 3.31 3.51 5.55
N ARG A 55 4.56 3.99 5.47
CA ARG A 55 4.94 5.05 4.51
C ARG A 55 5.49 4.50 3.20
N ASP A 56 6.21 3.37 3.24
CA ASP A 56 6.76 2.79 2.02
C ASP A 56 5.67 2.07 1.22
N SER A 57 4.68 1.42 1.85
CA SER A 57 3.55 0.84 1.11
C SER A 57 2.73 1.90 0.36
N GLY A 58 2.56 3.09 0.92
CA GLY A 58 1.95 4.24 0.24
C GLY A 58 2.77 4.73 -0.94
N ARG A 59 4.10 4.86 -0.78
CA ARG A 59 5.02 5.30 -1.83
C ARG A 59 5.21 4.25 -2.93
N ASP A 60 5.27 2.97 -2.61
CA ASP A 60 5.43 1.87 -3.56
C ASP A 60 4.20 1.73 -4.44
N LYS A 61 3.01 1.77 -3.83
CA LYS A 61 1.77 1.80 -4.58
C LYS A 61 1.69 3.08 -5.44
N GLU A 62 2.24 4.22 -5.01
CA GLU A 62 2.15 5.51 -5.74
C GLU A 62 3.11 5.49 -6.93
N ALA A 63 4.31 4.95 -6.72
CA ALA A 63 5.29 4.68 -7.75
C ALA A 63 4.74 3.71 -8.81
N LYS A 64 3.99 2.68 -8.40
CA LYS A 64 3.33 1.74 -9.33
C LYS A 64 2.39 2.47 -10.30
N TYR A 65 1.54 3.37 -9.80
CA TYR A 65 0.60 4.13 -10.64
C TYR A 65 1.32 5.20 -11.48
N ALA A 66 2.30 5.90 -10.91
CA ALA A 66 3.07 6.93 -11.61
C ALA A 66 3.82 6.37 -12.83
N ALA A 67 4.33 5.13 -12.76
CA ALA A 67 5.01 4.46 -13.86
C ALA A 67 4.08 4.15 -15.05
N THR A 68 2.76 4.05 -14.82
CA THR A 68 1.78 3.69 -15.85
C THR A 68 0.85 4.85 -16.25
N GLY A 69 1.12 6.06 -15.76
CA GLY A 69 0.29 7.24 -16.01
C GLY A 69 -0.99 7.31 -15.18
N LEU A 70 -1.32 6.27 -14.41
CA LEU A 70 -2.42 6.29 -13.46
C LEU A 70 -2.11 7.22 -12.28
N THR A 71 -3.12 7.94 -11.82
CA THR A 71 -3.09 8.74 -10.60
C THR A 71 -3.90 8.02 -9.55
N ARG A 72 -3.31 7.72 -8.38
CA ARG A 72 -4.07 7.16 -7.26
C ARG A 72 -5.11 8.17 -6.80
N GLY A 73 -6.30 7.68 -6.52
CA GLY A 73 -7.38 8.40 -5.91
C GLY A 73 -8.57 8.44 -6.84
N TRP A 74 -9.54 9.25 -6.44
CA TRP A 74 -10.81 9.33 -7.15
C TRP A 74 -10.71 10.27 -8.33
N PRO A 75 -11.23 9.88 -9.52
CA PRO A 75 -11.51 10.87 -10.54
C PRO A 75 -12.49 11.91 -9.99
N SER A 76 -12.31 13.17 -10.40
CA SER A 76 -13.16 14.26 -9.96
C SER A 76 -14.63 14.00 -10.27
N LYS A 77 -15.54 14.64 -9.51
CA LYS A 77 -16.99 14.55 -9.78
C LYS A 77 -17.34 14.93 -11.23
N LEU A 78 -16.61 15.89 -11.80
CA LEU A 78 -16.80 16.32 -13.19
C LEU A 78 -16.38 15.23 -14.17
N GLN A 79 -15.19 14.65 -14.03
CA GLN A 79 -14.72 13.53 -14.86
C GLN A 79 -15.71 12.36 -14.80
N ARG A 80 -16.09 11.92 -13.60
CA ARG A 80 -17.06 10.82 -13.43
C ARG A 80 -18.40 11.09 -14.10
N ARG A 81 -18.81 12.36 -14.19
CA ARG A 81 -20.06 12.75 -14.84
C ARG A 81 -19.94 12.82 -16.37
N ILE A 82 -18.86 13.38 -16.90
CA ILE A 82 -18.62 13.47 -18.35
C ILE A 82 -18.44 12.07 -18.96
N TYR A 83 -17.64 11.25 -18.29
CA TYR A 83 -17.31 9.90 -18.74
C TYR A 83 -18.33 8.86 -18.25
N GLU A 84 -19.32 9.29 -17.46
CA GLU A 84 -20.37 8.45 -16.89
C GLU A 84 -19.83 7.17 -16.24
N VAL A 85 -18.84 7.34 -15.34
CA VAL A 85 -18.20 6.27 -14.55
C VAL A 85 -18.53 6.46 -13.06
N PRO A 86 -19.64 5.89 -12.56
CA PRO A 86 -20.04 6.03 -11.17
C PRO A 86 -19.29 5.03 -10.27
N VAL A 87 -18.07 5.39 -9.87
CA VAL A 87 -17.32 4.58 -8.88
C VAL A 87 -18.13 4.46 -7.56
N PRO A 88 -18.46 3.25 -7.11
CA PRO A 88 -19.36 3.00 -5.97
C PRO A 88 -18.67 3.27 -4.63
N ILE A 89 -19.42 3.41 -3.54
CA ILE A 89 -18.87 3.51 -2.18
C ILE A 89 -19.34 2.28 -1.38
N PRO A 90 -18.45 1.58 -0.66
CA PRO A 90 -17.00 1.79 -0.60
C PRO A 90 -16.29 1.32 -1.87
N SER A 91 -15.12 1.91 -2.15
CA SER A 91 -14.18 1.40 -3.16
C SER A 91 -12.75 1.66 -2.69
N GLU A 92 -11.90 0.68 -2.94
CA GLU A 92 -10.47 0.69 -2.63
C GLU A 92 -9.65 0.63 -3.93
N GLU A 93 -8.33 0.79 -3.81
CA GLU A 93 -7.39 0.74 -4.95
C GLU A 93 -7.81 1.60 -6.17
N VAL A 94 -8.52 2.70 -5.89
CA VAL A 94 -9.03 3.60 -6.92
C VAL A 94 -7.86 4.32 -7.57
N ALA A 95 -7.77 4.21 -8.89
CA ALA A 95 -6.82 4.98 -9.69
C ALA A 95 -7.43 5.33 -11.04
N TYR A 96 -6.99 6.45 -11.61
CA TYR A 96 -7.53 6.93 -12.88
C TYR A 96 -6.48 7.62 -13.73
N TYR A 97 -6.72 7.68 -15.03
CA TYR A 97 -5.94 8.48 -15.97
C TYR A 97 -6.87 9.05 -17.02
N GLU A 98 -6.66 10.30 -17.41
CA GLU A 98 -7.43 10.95 -18.46
C GLU A 98 -6.53 11.29 -19.62
N THR A 99 -6.97 10.96 -20.83
CA THR A 99 -6.35 11.44 -22.07
C THR A 99 -7.37 12.24 -22.85
N ASN A 100 -7.00 13.44 -23.29
CA ASN A 100 -7.90 14.32 -24.02
C ASN A 100 -7.18 14.87 -25.26
N ASN A 101 -7.86 14.81 -26.40
CA ASN A 101 -7.51 15.55 -27.59
C ASN A 101 -8.79 16.03 -28.29
N TRP A 102 -8.63 16.90 -29.30
CA TRP A 102 -9.73 17.51 -30.03
C TRP A 102 -10.71 16.53 -30.72
N LYS A 103 -10.30 15.27 -30.97
CA LYS A 103 -11.16 14.24 -31.60
C LYS A 103 -11.81 13.31 -30.58
N THR A 104 -11.16 13.05 -29.46
CA THR A 104 -11.58 11.98 -28.54
C THR A 104 -11.00 12.22 -27.17
N SER A 105 -11.85 12.04 -26.16
CA SER A 105 -11.46 12.04 -24.77
C SER A 105 -11.70 10.66 -24.17
N ARG A 106 -10.78 10.21 -23.31
CA ARG A 106 -10.88 8.92 -22.60
C ARG A 106 -10.55 9.08 -21.13
N LEU A 107 -11.33 8.40 -20.30
CA LEU A 107 -11.04 8.19 -18.90
C LEU A 107 -10.83 6.70 -18.65
N TYR A 108 -9.67 6.39 -18.09
CA TYR A 108 -9.29 5.09 -17.57
C TYR A 108 -9.54 5.12 -16.06
N VAL A 109 -10.26 4.14 -15.52
CA VAL A 109 -10.51 4.01 -14.08
C VAL A 109 -10.35 2.56 -13.67
N GLN A 110 -9.69 2.33 -12.55
CA GLN A 110 -9.74 1.07 -11.83
C GLN A 110 -10.22 1.30 -10.39
N PHE A 111 -10.86 0.30 -9.81
CA PHE A 111 -11.21 0.26 -8.40
C PHE A 111 -11.57 -1.15 -7.97
N GLU A 112 -11.27 -1.46 -6.72
CA GLU A 112 -11.78 -2.64 -6.02
C GLU A 112 -13.05 -2.25 -5.28
N THR A 113 -14.06 -3.10 -5.29
CA THR A 113 -15.35 -2.84 -4.64
C THR A 113 -15.94 -4.11 -4.06
N THR A 114 -16.93 -3.99 -3.18
CA THR A 114 -17.71 -5.15 -2.74
C THR A 114 -18.60 -5.68 -3.86
N ALA A 115 -19.10 -6.92 -3.72
CA ALA A 115 -20.14 -7.48 -4.58
C ALA A 115 -21.34 -6.52 -4.79
N ALA A 116 -21.90 -5.95 -3.72
CA ALA A 116 -23.01 -4.99 -3.83
C ALA A 116 -22.59 -3.69 -4.51
N GLY A 117 -21.34 -3.25 -4.33
CA GLY A 117 -20.81 -2.08 -5.02
C GLY A 117 -20.60 -2.33 -6.52
N LEU A 118 -20.22 -3.55 -6.93
CA LEU A 118 -20.20 -3.94 -8.35
C LEU A 118 -21.60 -3.83 -8.96
N ASP A 119 -22.63 -4.32 -8.27
CA ASP A 119 -24.02 -4.19 -8.73
C ASP A 119 -24.44 -2.72 -8.86
N ALA A 120 -24.09 -1.89 -7.88
CA ALA A 120 -24.37 -0.47 -7.92
C ALA A 120 -23.64 0.25 -9.06
N PHE A 121 -22.39 -0.14 -9.34
CA PHE A 121 -21.62 0.38 -10.47
C PHE A 121 -22.26 0.02 -11.81
N LEU A 122 -22.56 -1.28 -12.03
CA LEU A 122 -23.17 -1.76 -13.26
C LEU A 122 -24.54 -1.10 -13.48
N ALA A 123 -25.38 -1.06 -12.45
CA ALA A 123 -26.68 -0.37 -12.52
C ALA A 123 -26.52 1.13 -12.83
N GLY A 124 -25.50 1.77 -12.25
CA GLY A 124 -25.19 3.18 -12.49
C GLY A 124 -24.73 3.49 -13.92
N VAL A 125 -24.17 2.51 -14.64
CA VAL A 125 -23.86 2.62 -16.08
C VAL A 125 -24.96 2.06 -16.97
N GLY A 126 -26.07 1.56 -16.40
CA GLY A 126 -27.25 1.09 -17.11
C GLY A 126 -27.24 -0.38 -17.53
N VAL A 127 -26.42 -1.22 -16.89
CA VAL A 127 -26.26 -2.66 -17.22
C VAL A 127 -26.34 -3.51 -15.95
N GLY A 128 -26.45 -4.83 -16.11
CA GLY A 128 -26.48 -5.79 -15.01
C GLY A 128 -25.30 -6.78 -15.05
N ARG A 129 -25.17 -7.60 -14.00
CA ARG A 129 -24.17 -8.69 -13.98
C ARG A 129 -24.33 -9.67 -15.13
N ASP A 130 -25.57 -9.96 -15.54
CA ASP A 130 -25.87 -10.93 -16.60
C ASP A 130 -25.40 -10.45 -17.99
N ASP A 131 -25.14 -9.16 -18.14
CA ASP A 131 -24.57 -8.58 -19.36
C ASP A 131 -23.07 -8.90 -19.49
N LEU A 132 -22.37 -9.13 -18.38
CA LEU A 132 -20.96 -9.52 -18.39
C LEU A 132 -20.78 -10.89 -19.04
N LYS A 133 -19.76 -11.01 -19.88
CA LYS A 133 -19.40 -12.26 -20.56
C LYS A 133 -18.12 -12.82 -19.96
N ARG A 134 -18.17 -14.07 -19.52
CA ARG A 134 -17.02 -14.82 -19.04
C ARG A 134 -15.96 -14.92 -20.14
N ASP A 135 -14.69 -14.86 -19.75
CA ASP A 135 -13.50 -14.97 -20.59
C ASP A 135 -13.43 -13.89 -21.69
N LYS A 136 -14.14 -12.77 -21.50
CA LYS A 136 -14.10 -11.61 -22.40
C LYS A 136 -13.22 -10.52 -21.81
N ILE A 137 -12.17 -10.15 -22.53
CA ILE A 137 -11.40 -8.93 -22.28
C ILE A 137 -11.93 -7.83 -23.20
N ALA A 138 -12.78 -6.96 -22.67
CA ALA A 138 -13.40 -5.87 -23.44
C ALA A 138 -12.42 -4.72 -23.74
N ILE A 139 -11.42 -4.51 -22.87
CA ILE A 139 -10.46 -3.42 -22.97
C ILE A 139 -9.36 -3.78 -23.98
N SER A 140 -9.18 -2.93 -24.99
CA SER A 140 -8.22 -3.16 -26.07
C SER A 140 -6.76 -3.23 -25.60
N ASP A 141 -5.91 -3.97 -26.32
CA ASP A 141 -4.47 -4.03 -26.01
C ASP A 141 -3.80 -2.65 -26.01
N ARG A 142 -4.30 -1.72 -26.84
CA ARG A 142 -3.82 -0.33 -26.86
C ARG A 142 -4.07 0.34 -25.52
N ASP A 143 -5.27 0.18 -24.98
CA ASP A 143 -5.68 0.79 -23.73
C ASP A 143 -4.98 0.13 -22.53
N GLN A 144 -4.79 -1.20 -22.57
CA GLN A 144 -3.96 -1.93 -21.60
C GLN A 144 -2.51 -1.40 -21.58
N ARG A 145 -1.90 -1.12 -22.74
CA ARG A 145 -0.55 -0.52 -22.80
C ARG A 145 -0.50 0.91 -22.27
N VAL A 146 -1.58 1.68 -22.42
CA VAL A 146 -1.65 3.05 -21.89
C VAL A 146 -1.70 3.05 -20.37
N THR A 147 -2.45 2.13 -19.77
CA THR A 147 -2.64 2.04 -18.31
C THR A 147 -1.66 1.12 -17.61
N GLY A 148 -0.93 0.30 -18.35
CA GLY A 148 -0.09 -0.78 -17.82
C GLY A 148 -0.88 -1.94 -17.21
N TRP A 149 -2.17 -2.07 -17.49
CA TRP A 149 -2.97 -3.20 -17.01
C TRP A 149 -2.58 -4.49 -17.72
N ASP A 150 -2.41 -5.56 -16.95
CA ASP A 150 -2.21 -6.92 -17.46
C ASP A 150 -3.50 -7.72 -17.29
N LEU A 151 -4.36 -7.68 -18.31
CA LEU A 151 -5.65 -8.39 -18.33
C LEU A 151 -5.56 -9.74 -19.06
N GLY A 152 -4.35 -10.19 -19.42
CA GLY A 152 -4.10 -11.44 -20.15
C GLY A 152 -3.70 -12.62 -19.25
N GLY A 153 -3.50 -12.38 -17.95
CA GLY A 153 -3.11 -13.40 -16.97
C GLY A 153 -4.22 -14.40 -16.64
N PRO A 154 -3.90 -15.46 -15.87
CA PRO A 154 -4.88 -16.43 -15.40
C PRO A 154 -5.82 -15.78 -14.37
N GLY A 155 -7.10 -15.63 -14.72
CA GLY A 155 -8.13 -15.13 -13.83
C GLY A 155 -9.52 -15.34 -14.43
N PRO A 156 -10.59 -15.49 -13.63
CA PRO A 156 -11.93 -15.49 -14.16
C PRO A 156 -12.30 -14.06 -14.58
N TRP A 157 -11.96 -13.71 -15.82
CA TRP A 157 -12.25 -12.41 -16.40
C TRP A 157 -13.68 -12.32 -16.90
N TRP A 158 -14.31 -11.17 -16.69
CA TRP A 158 -15.66 -10.88 -17.14
C TRP A 158 -15.71 -9.54 -17.85
N GLY A 159 -16.15 -9.52 -19.10
CA GLY A 159 -16.10 -8.33 -19.94
C GLY A 159 -17.44 -7.89 -20.48
N LEU A 160 -17.59 -6.58 -20.66
CA LEU A 160 -18.73 -5.95 -21.33
C LEU A 160 -18.25 -4.72 -22.11
N VAL A 161 -18.78 -4.58 -23.32
CA VAL A 161 -18.67 -3.33 -24.09
C VAL A 161 -20.07 -2.74 -24.10
N HIS A 162 -20.25 -1.60 -23.46
CA HIS A 162 -21.52 -0.88 -23.43
C HIS A 162 -21.43 0.33 -24.36
N GLU A 163 -21.89 0.12 -25.60
CA GLU A 163 -21.90 1.14 -26.65
C GLU A 163 -23.05 2.13 -26.46
N GLN A 164 -22.77 3.41 -26.66
CA GLN A 164 -23.76 4.47 -26.71
C GLN A 164 -23.56 5.34 -27.93
N LYS A 165 -24.62 6.05 -28.33
CA LYS A 165 -24.56 7.03 -29.41
C LYS A 165 -23.83 8.28 -28.94
N ASN A 166 -22.88 8.76 -29.74
CA ASN A 166 -22.21 10.04 -29.52
C ASN A 166 -23.22 11.18 -29.25
N PRO A 167 -22.93 12.07 -28.29
CA PRO A 167 -21.67 12.21 -27.53
C PRO A 167 -21.60 11.33 -26.26
N ALA A 168 -22.61 10.51 -25.97
CA ALA A 168 -22.57 9.67 -24.77
C ALA A 168 -21.40 8.65 -24.87
N PRO A 169 -20.68 8.40 -23.77
CA PRO A 169 -19.46 7.59 -23.81
C PRO A 169 -19.75 6.12 -24.09
N THR A 170 -18.88 5.47 -24.87
CA THR A 170 -18.75 4.00 -24.88
C THR A 170 -17.93 3.58 -23.66
N ARG A 171 -18.38 2.56 -22.92
CA ARG A 171 -17.62 2.01 -21.79
C ARG A 171 -17.19 0.56 -22.07
N ASP A 172 -15.90 0.32 -22.01
CA ASP A 172 -15.32 -1.02 -22.02
C ASP A 172 -15.00 -1.39 -20.57
N ILE A 173 -15.64 -2.43 -20.06
CA ILE A 173 -15.58 -2.85 -18.67
C ILE A 173 -14.98 -4.26 -18.62
N VAL A 174 -13.98 -4.44 -17.76
CA VAL A 174 -13.46 -5.76 -17.38
C VAL A 174 -13.51 -5.87 -15.87
N VAL A 175 -13.98 -7.02 -15.39
CA VAL A 175 -14.05 -7.35 -13.96
C VAL A 175 -13.21 -8.59 -13.72
N ASP A 176 -12.30 -8.49 -12.76
CA ASP A 176 -11.60 -9.63 -12.18
C ASP A 176 -12.45 -10.19 -11.03
N MET A 177 -12.88 -11.45 -11.17
CA MET A 177 -13.67 -12.15 -10.16
C MET A 177 -12.83 -13.18 -9.38
N ASN A 178 -11.50 -13.04 -9.35
CA ASN A 178 -10.64 -13.92 -8.58
C ASN A 178 -10.96 -13.89 -7.08
N ASP A 179 -11.32 -12.71 -6.56
CA ASP A 179 -12.01 -12.54 -5.27
C ASP A 179 -13.44 -12.04 -5.53
N PRO A 180 -14.47 -12.91 -5.45
CA PRO A 180 -15.86 -12.51 -5.67
C PRO A 180 -16.45 -11.58 -4.61
N ASP A 181 -15.86 -11.49 -3.42
CA ASP A 181 -16.29 -10.59 -2.36
C ASP A 181 -15.75 -9.17 -2.61
N TYR A 182 -14.57 -9.09 -3.21
CA TYR A 182 -13.86 -7.85 -3.56
C TYR A 182 -13.43 -7.79 -5.04
N PRO A 183 -14.38 -7.78 -6.01
CA PRO A 183 -14.03 -7.71 -7.43
C PRO A 183 -13.26 -6.44 -7.78
N MET A 184 -12.22 -6.60 -8.60
CA MET A 184 -11.48 -5.49 -9.20
C MET A 184 -12.10 -5.14 -10.55
N VAL A 185 -12.47 -3.87 -10.73
CA VAL A 185 -13.14 -3.35 -11.92
C VAL A 185 -12.19 -2.43 -12.67
N TYR A 186 -12.11 -2.62 -13.99
CA TYR A 186 -11.36 -1.82 -14.93
C TYR A 186 -12.33 -1.23 -15.96
N VAL A 187 -12.23 0.07 -16.20
CA VAL A 187 -13.14 0.80 -17.09
C VAL A 187 -12.35 1.70 -18.03
N VAL A 188 -12.64 1.61 -19.32
CA VAL A 188 -12.25 2.62 -20.32
C VAL A 188 -13.52 3.29 -20.81
N SER A 189 -13.70 4.55 -20.48
CA SER A 189 -14.80 5.37 -20.98
C SER A 189 -14.30 6.31 -22.07
N ARG A 190 -14.88 6.20 -23.27
CA ARG A 190 -14.49 6.96 -24.46
C ARG A 190 -15.64 7.79 -24.97
N THR A 191 -15.44 9.10 -25.09
CA THR A 191 -16.40 10.04 -25.68
C THR A 191 -15.74 10.90 -26.76
N VAL A 192 -16.57 11.49 -27.62
CA VAL A 192 -16.17 12.53 -28.58
C VAL A 192 -16.65 13.89 -28.04
N PRO A 193 -15.78 14.92 -27.99
CA PRO A 193 -16.13 16.26 -27.53
C PRO A 193 -17.28 16.91 -28.32
#